data_AF-A0A2I1FRD7-F1
#
_entry.id   AF-A0A2I1FRD7-F1
#
_cell.length_a   1.000
_cell.length_b   1.000
_cell.length_c   1.000
_cell.angle_alpha   90.00
_cell.angle_beta   90.00
_cell.angle_gamma   90.00
#
_symmetry.space_group_name_H-M   'P 1'
#
loop_
_entity.id
_entity.type
_entity.pdbx_description
1 polymer ?
#
loop_
_entity_poly.entity_id
_entity_poly.type
_entity_poly.pdbx_seq_one_letter_code
_entity_poly.pdbx_strand_id
1 'polypeptide(L)'
;QREFLLKLKDFSQNSATGDFLADQVSSIIEKVGLETFAAFVTDSGSNCHQAREIIEHTYPHIIDMRCIAHAINLIASNFTKILSVGAFISELNKVIEFFNRLHAANKKLEEGLRNMKISGDGLHTYIKT
;
A
#
# COMPACT_ATOMS: atom_id res chain seq x y z
N GLN A 1 6.72 10.06 19.41
CA GLN A 1 5.94 10.53 18.25
C GLN A 1 4.47 10.23 18.53
N ARG A 2 3.54 11.15 18.22
CA ARG A 2 2.10 10.91 18.38
C ARG A 2 1.48 10.95 16.99
N GLU A 3 0.58 10.01 16.74
CA GLU A 3 -0.15 9.88 15.48
C GLU A 3 -1.63 10.14 15.76
N PHE A 4 -2.28 10.88 14.86
CA PHE A 4 -3.68 11.28 15.02
C PHE A 4 -4.45 10.92 13.76
N LEU A 5 -5.55 10.18 13.93
CA LEU A 5 -6.54 10.01 12.88
C LEU A 5 -7.50 11.21 12.91
N LEU A 6 -7.33 12.14 11.98
CA LEU A 6 -8.18 13.34 11.91
C LEU A 6 -9.54 13.05 11.25
N LYS A 7 -9.56 12.17 10.25
CA LYS A 7 -10.77 11.86 9.48
C LYS A 7 -10.62 10.52 8.77
N LEU A 8 -11.71 9.76 8.72
CA LEU A 8 -11.87 8.58 7.87
C LEU A 8 -13.18 8.75 7.09
N LYS A 9 -13.12 8.53 5.77
CA LYS A 9 -14.28 8.64 4.88
C LYS A 9 -14.27 7.49 3.89
N ASP A 10 -15.46 7.01 3.58
CA ASP A 10 -15.70 6.06 2.50
C ASP A 10 -16.17 6.83 1.25
N PHE A 11 -15.48 6.59 0.14
CA PHE A 11 -15.75 7.20 -1.17
C PHE A 11 -16.00 6.14 -2.25
N SER A 12 -16.30 4.90 -1.87
CA SER A 12 -16.56 3.79 -2.80
C SER A 12 -17.68 4.08 -3.82
N GLN A 13 -18.61 4.99 -3.50
CA GLN A 13 -19.72 5.39 -4.35
C GLN A 13 -19.45 6.64 -5.21
N ASN A 14 -18.26 7.23 -5.11
CA ASN A 14 -17.91 8.49 -5.79
C ASN A 14 -16.75 8.26 -6.77
N SER A 15 -16.70 9.01 -7.87
CA SER A 15 -15.47 9.13 -8.64
C SER A 15 -14.48 9.97 -7.83
N ALA A 16 -13.56 9.31 -7.12
CA ALA A 16 -12.51 9.96 -6.33
C ALA A 16 -11.46 10.63 -7.24
N THR A 17 -11.88 11.67 -7.98
CA THR A 17 -11.03 12.48 -8.86
C THR A 17 -10.00 13.26 -8.05
N GLY A 18 -8.94 13.77 -8.70
CA GLY A 18 -7.94 14.57 -8.01
C GLY A 18 -8.52 15.84 -7.39
N ASP A 19 -9.40 16.54 -8.10
CA ASP A 19 -10.12 17.71 -7.57
C ASP A 19 -10.93 17.37 -6.33
N PHE A 20 -11.70 16.28 -6.38
CA PHE A 20 -12.50 15.84 -5.22
C PHE A 20 -11.60 15.56 -4.01
N LEU A 21 -10.49 14.85 -4.21
CA LEU A 21 -9.55 14.55 -3.13
C LEU A 21 -8.89 15.82 -2.57
N ALA A 22 -8.51 16.76 -3.43
CA ALA A 22 -7.96 18.05 -3.03
C ALA A 22 -8.98 18.82 -2.16
N ASP A 23 -10.24 18.92 -2.59
CA ASP A 23 -11.30 19.59 -1.82
C ASP A 23 -11.48 18.97 -0.42
N GLN A 24 -11.46 17.62 -0.35
CA GLN A 24 -11.57 16.93 0.94
C GLN A 24 -10.42 17.26 1.87
N VAL A 25 -9.19 17.33 1.35
CA VAL A 25 -7.98 17.61 2.12
C VAL A 25 -7.91 19.10 2.50
N SER A 26 -8.22 20.02 1.59
CA SER A 26 -8.30 21.46 1.87
C SER A 26 -9.26 21.75 3.02
N SER A 27 -10.44 21.09 3.04
CA SER A 27 -11.39 21.23 4.16
C SER A 27 -10.83 20.82 5.53
N ILE A 28 -9.86 19.89 5.55
CA ILE A 28 -9.20 19.44 6.78
C ILE A 28 -8.10 20.45 7.15
N ILE A 29 -7.30 20.88 6.18
CA ILE A 29 -6.23 21.86 6.38
C ILE A 29 -6.79 23.16 6.95
N GLU A 30 -7.87 23.69 6.36
CA GLU A 30 -8.50 24.93 6.81
C GLU A 30 -9.10 24.80 8.21
N LYS A 31 -9.70 23.64 8.52
CA LYS A 31 -10.30 23.39 9.83
C LYS A 31 -9.27 23.26 10.95
N VAL A 32 -8.11 22.64 10.65
CA VAL A 32 -7.04 22.41 11.64
C VAL A 32 -6.09 23.61 11.73
N GLY A 33 -5.89 24.32 10.62
CA GLY A 33 -4.99 25.46 10.48
C GLY A 33 -3.82 25.15 9.55
N LEU A 34 -3.59 26.04 8.59
CA LEU A 34 -2.60 25.93 7.51
C LEU A 34 -1.17 25.66 8.02
N GLU A 35 -0.78 26.34 9.10
CA GLU A 35 0.56 26.25 9.72
C GLU A 35 0.84 24.90 10.39
N THR A 36 -0.16 24.03 10.50
CA THR A 36 -0.02 22.72 11.15
C THR A 36 0.60 21.68 10.23
N PHE A 37 0.54 21.88 8.91
CA PHE A 37 0.95 20.90 7.91
C PHE A 37 2.22 21.34 7.19
N ALA A 38 3.20 20.44 7.13
CA ALA A 38 4.45 20.67 6.41
C ALA A 38 4.55 19.87 5.10
N ALA A 39 3.84 18.74 5.00
CA ALA A 39 3.89 17.88 3.83
C ALA A 39 2.57 17.13 3.64
N PHE A 40 2.26 16.83 2.38
CA PHE A 40 1.13 15.99 2.00
C PHE A 40 1.65 14.74 1.30
N VAL A 41 1.41 13.57 1.92
CA VAL A 41 1.91 12.27 1.45
C VAL A 41 0.76 11.44 0.91
N THR A 42 0.78 11.10 -0.39
CA THR A 42 -0.19 10.16 -0.99
C THR A 42 0.49 9.12 -1.88
N ASP A 43 -0.27 8.12 -2.32
CA ASP A 43 0.22 7.13 -3.27
C ASP A 43 0.51 7.73 -4.67
N SER A 44 0.95 6.88 -5.60
CA SER A 44 1.33 7.30 -6.96
C SER A 44 0.18 7.22 -7.97
N GLY A 45 -1.06 6.98 -7.53
CA GLY A 45 -2.23 6.97 -8.39
C GLY A 45 -2.43 8.34 -9.07
N SER A 46 -2.98 8.35 -10.28
CA SER A 46 -3.17 9.57 -11.08
C SER A 46 -3.97 10.64 -10.33
N ASN A 47 -5.03 10.23 -9.66
CA ASN A 47 -5.90 11.15 -8.92
C ASN A 47 -5.18 11.69 -7.67
N CYS A 48 -4.39 10.86 -7.00
CA CYS A 48 -3.56 11.27 -5.87
C CYS A 48 -2.44 12.23 -6.29
N HIS A 49 -1.87 12.06 -7.49
CA HIS A 49 -0.92 12.99 -8.05
C HIS A 49 -1.55 14.35 -8.37
N GLN A 50 -2.68 14.35 -9.07
CA GLN A 50 -3.41 15.59 -9.37
C GLN A 50 -3.81 16.32 -8.08
N ALA A 51 -4.30 15.59 -7.07
CA ALA A 51 -4.63 16.19 -5.77
C ALA A 51 -3.41 16.81 -5.08
N ARG A 52 -2.24 16.15 -5.12
CA ARG A 52 -0.99 16.71 -4.57
C ARG A 52 -0.58 18.00 -5.28
N GLU A 53 -0.66 18.02 -6.61
CA GLU A 53 -0.34 19.20 -7.43
C GLU A 53 -1.27 20.38 -7.09
N ILE A 54 -2.59 20.14 -6.96
CA ILE A 54 -3.55 21.17 -6.54
C ILE A 54 -3.22 21.69 -5.13
N ILE A 55 -2.90 20.80 -4.18
CA ILE A 55 -2.58 21.18 -2.80
C ILE A 55 -1.28 21.99 -2.72
N GLU A 56 -0.23 21.60 -3.44
CA GLU A 56 1.03 22.34 -3.50
C GLU A 56 0.83 23.74 -4.10
N HIS A 57 0.03 23.85 -5.17
CA HIS A 57 -0.30 25.16 -5.74
C HIS A 57 -1.15 26.03 -4.80
N THR A 58 -2.08 25.44 -4.06
CA THR A 58 -2.98 26.16 -3.14
C THR A 58 -2.27 26.58 -1.85
N TYR A 59 -1.37 25.73 -1.35
CA TYR A 59 -0.64 25.89 -0.10
C TYR A 59 0.86 25.66 -0.32
N PRO A 60 1.60 26.64 -0.87
CA PRO A 60 3.00 26.45 -1.30
C PRO A 60 4.00 26.04 -0.20
N HIS A 61 3.62 26.18 1.08
CA HIS A 61 4.43 25.72 2.21
C HIS A 61 4.27 24.22 2.52
N ILE A 62 3.24 23.57 1.97
CA ILE A 62 2.99 22.14 2.12
C ILE A 62 3.70 21.40 1.00
N ILE A 63 4.72 20.62 1.38
CA ILE A 63 5.55 19.87 0.42
C ILE A 63 4.74 18.73 -0.19
N ASP A 64 4.77 18.62 -1.53
CA ASP A 64 4.33 17.44 -2.26
C ASP A 64 5.29 16.25 -1.98
N MET A 65 4.77 15.17 -1.39
CA MET A 65 5.55 13.95 -1.17
C MET A 65 4.81 12.69 -1.63
N ARG A 66 5.54 11.79 -2.30
CA ARG A 66 5.03 10.45 -2.67
C ARG A 66 5.23 9.46 -1.53
N CYS A 67 4.32 8.50 -1.42
CA CYS A 67 4.42 7.41 -0.46
C CYS A 67 5.64 6.52 -0.73
N ILE A 68 6.60 6.51 0.21
CA ILE A 68 7.81 5.69 0.13
C ILE A 68 7.47 4.19 0.13
N ALA A 69 6.47 3.78 0.90
CA ALA A 69 6.04 2.37 0.92
C ALA A 69 5.59 1.91 -0.47
N HIS A 70 4.84 2.75 -1.19
CA HIS A 70 4.45 2.46 -2.57
C HIS A 70 5.66 2.41 -3.52
N ALA A 71 6.63 3.32 -3.36
CA ALA A 71 7.86 3.30 -4.16
C ALA A 71 8.67 2.01 -3.96
N ILE A 72 8.81 1.54 -2.72
CA ILE A 72 9.47 0.27 -2.41
C ILE A 72 8.70 -0.90 -3.03
N ASN A 73 7.37 -0.89 -2.96
CA ASN A 73 6.55 -1.92 -3.59
C ASN A 73 6.73 -1.97 -5.12
N LEU A 74 6.81 -0.80 -5.78
CA LEU A 74 7.09 -0.72 -7.22
C LEU A 74 8.49 -1.26 -7.56
N ILE A 75 9.51 -0.96 -6.74
CA ILE A 75 10.85 -1.52 -6.92
C ILE A 75 10.81 -3.04 -6.85
N ALA A 76 10.16 -3.60 -5.82
CA ALA A 76 9.99 -5.05 -5.67
C ALA A 76 9.24 -5.67 -6.87
N SER A 77 8.14 -5.06 -7.30
CA SER A 77 7.36 -5.48 -8.48
C SER A 77 8.16 -5.39 -9.78
N ASN A 78 9.10 -4.46 -9.89
CA ASN A 78 9.99 -4.38 -11.04
C ASN A 78 11.03 -5.52 -11.05
N PHE A 79 11.54 -5.94 -9.90
CA PHE A 79 12.40 -7.13 -9.82
C PHE A 79 11.68 -8.38 -10.33
N THR A 80 10.38 -8.52 -10.09
CA THR A 80 9.63 -9.70 -10.57
C THR A 80 9.47 -9.73 -12.09
N LYS A 81 9.77 -8.64 -12.81
CA LYS A 81 9.77 -8.60 -14.28
C LYS A 81 11.06 -9.16 -14.89
N ILE A 82 12.12 -9.36 -14.10
CA ILE A 82 13.33 -10.05 -14.54
C ILE A 82 12.96 -11.52 -14.77
N LEU A 83 13.21 -12.05 -15.97
CA LEU A 83 12.75 -13.39 -16.37
C LEU A 83 13.12 -14.49 -15.37
N SER A 84 14.37 -14.50 -14.88
CA SER A 84 14.82 -15.50 -13.90
C SER A 84 14.11 -15.37 -12.56
N VAL A 85 13.92 -14.14 -12.07
CA VAL A 85 13.22 -13.87 -10.81
C VAL A 85 11.73 -14.22 -10.92
N GLY A 86 11.08 -13.78 -12.01
CA GLY A 86 9.67 -14.09 -12.27
C GLY A 86 9.42 -15.58 -12.41
N ALA A 87 10.29 -16.30 -13.12
CA ALA A 87 10.21 -17.76 -13.24
C ALA A 87 10.37 -18.45 -11.86
N PHE A 88 11.34 -18.02 -11.07
CA PHE A 88 11.55 -18.55 -9.72
C PHE A 88 10.34 -18.31 -8.81
N ILE A 89 9.78 -17.09 -8.80
CA ILE A 89 8.56 -16.77 -8.04
C ILE A 89 7.38 -17.61 -8.50
N SER A 90 7.24 -17.86 -9.81
CA SER A 90 6.19 -18.72 -10.36
C SER A 90 6.28 -20.16 -9.83
N GLU A 91 7.49 -20.74 -9.80
CA GLU A 91 7.67 -22.08 -9.22
C GLU A 91 7.39 -22.12 -7.71
N LEU A 92 7.80 -21.08 -6.96
CA LEU A 92 7.44 -20.96 -5.54
C LEU A 92 5.93 -20.88 -5.33
N ASN A 93 5.22 -20.10 -6.14
CA ASN A 93 3.77 -19.97 -6.06
C ASN A 93 3.07 -21.33 -6.25
N LYS A 94 3.56 -22.21 -7.14
CA LYS A 94 3.02 -23.57 -7.31
C LYS A 94 3.15 -24.42 -6.04
N VAL A 95 4.29 -24.32 -5.33
CA VAL A 95 4.51 -25.03 -4.07
C VAL A 95 3.57 -24.51 -2.99
N ILE A 96 3.42 -23.19 -2.91
CA ILE A 96 2.50 -22.55 -1.95
C ILE A 96 1.06 -22.97 -2.24
N GLU A 97 0.64 -22.96 -3.51
CA GLU A 97 -0.69 -23.42 -3.93
C GLU A 97 -0.95 -24.89 -3.57
N PHE A 98 0.05 -25.76 -3.72
CA PHE A 98 -0.05 -27.17 -3.29
C PHE A 98 -0.39 -27.28 -1.80
N PHE A 99 0.34 -26.56 -0.94
CA PHE A 99 0.09 -26.56 0.50
C PHE A 99 -1.22 -25.89 0.88
N ASN A 100 -1.65 -24.85 0.17
CA ASN A 100 -2.90 -24.16 0.46
C ASN A 100 -4.13 -24.96 -0.01
N ARG A 101 -4.03 -25.73 -1.10
CA ARG A 101 -5.16 -26.51 -1.64
C ARG A 101 -5.35 -27.86 -0.94
N LEU A 102 -4.27 -28.52 -0.52
CA LEU A 102 -4.36 -29.84 0.08
C LEU A 102 -4.34 -29.74 1.61
N HIS A 103 -5.50 -29.94 2.22
CA HIS A 103 -5.67 -29.86 3.68
C HIS A 103 -4.66 -30.74 4.46
N ALA A 104 -4.39 -31.96 3.97
CA ALA A 104 -3.42 -32.86 4.60
C ALA A 104 -1.98 -32.33 4.52
N ALA A 105 -1.61 -31.68 3.41
CA ALA A 105 -0.29 -31.07 3.24
C ALA A 105 -0.17 -29.82 4.13
N ASN A 106 -1.21 -28.99 4.17
CA ASN A 106 -1.28 -27.82 5.03
C ASN A 106 -1.09 -28.19 6.51
N LYS A 107 -1.81 -29.21 6.98
CA LYS A 107 -1.69 -29.69 8.36
C LYS A 107 -0.27 -30.15 8.70
N LYS A 108 0.39 -30.89 7.79
CA LYS A 108 1.80 -31.27 7.97
C LYS A 108 2.73 -30.07 8.04
N LEU A 109 2.47 -29.04 7.24
CA LEU A 109 3.23 -27.79 7.26
C LEU A 109 3.05 -27.08 8.61
N GLU A 110 1.82 -26.91 9.10
CA GLU A 110 1.57 -26.30 10.41
C GLU A 110 2.25 -27.07 11.55
N GLU A 111 2.21 -28.41 11.53
CA GLU A 111 2.92 -29.25 12.48
C GLU A 111 4.44 -29.01 12.43
N GLY A 112 5.02 -28.94 11.23
CA GLY A 112 6.43 -28.61 11.03
C GLY A 112 6.79 -27.23 11.57
N LEU A 113 6.01 -26.20 11.25
CA LEU A 113 6.22 -24.83 11.73
C LEU A 113 6.17 -24.74 13.26
N ARG A 114 5.19 -25.42 13.89
CA ARG A 114 5.10 -25.53 15.36
C ARG A 114 6.34 -26.18 15.96
N ASN A 115 6.80 -27.30 15.40
CA ASN A 115 7.98 -28.01 15.88
C ASN A 115 9.25 -27.18 15.76
N MET A 116 9.35 -26.36 14.70
CA MET A 116 10.47 -25.44 14.47
C MET A 116 10.34 -24.13 15.25
N LYS A 117 9.25 -23.93 16.00
CA LYS A 117 8.94 -22.69 16.74
C LYS A 117 8.90 -21.45 15.84
N ILE A 118 8.43 -21.63 14.61
CA ILE A 118 8.22 -20.53 13.66
C ILE A 118 6.78 -20.04 13.84
N SER A 119 6.63 -18.77 14.20
CA SER A 119 5.33 -18.10 14.34
C SER A 119 4.99 -17.28 13.09
N GLY A 120 3.78 -17.41 12.54
CA GLY A 120 3.29 -16.61 11.42
C GLY A 120 1.97 -17.13 10.83
N ASP A 121 1.39 -16.38 9.90
CA ASP A 121 0.04 -16.61 9.31
C ASP A 121 0.01 -17.66 8.18
N GLY A 122 1.02 -18.54 8.13
CA GLY A 122 1.15 -19.59 7.11
C GLY A 122 1.85 -19.12 5.82
N LEU A 123 1.57 -19.78 4.70
CA LEU A 123 2.17 -19.46 3.40
C LEU A 123 1.25 -18.59 2.55
N HIS A 124 1.78 -17.47 2.06
CA HIS A 124 1.08 -16.54 1.17
C HIS A 124 1.73 -16.54 -0.21
N THR A 125 0.92 -16.60 -1.26
CA THR A 125 1.41 -16.43 -2.63
C THR A 125 1.82 -14.99 -2.87
N TYR A 126 2.81 -14.78 -3.74
CA TYR A 126 3.07 -13.44 -4.26
C TYR A 126 1.95 -13.08 -5.23
N ILE A 127 1.21 -12.03 -4.89
CA ILE A 127 0.19 -11.42 -5.75
C ILE A 127 0.76 -10.07 -6.19
N LYS A 128 0.79 -9.84 -7.50
CA LYS A 128 1.11 -8.53 -8.05
C LYS A 128 -0.02 -7.57 -7.65
N THR A 129 0.25 -6.67 -6.71
CA THR A 129 -0.62 -5.53 -6.38
C THR A 129 -0.72 -4.57 -7.55
#